data_AF-A7UDC6-F1
#
_entry.id   AF-A7UDC6-F1
#
_cell.length_a   1.000
_cell.length_b   1.000
_cell.length_c   1.000
_cell.angle_alpha   90.00
_cell.angle_beta   90.00
_cell.angle_gamma   90.00
#
_symmetry.space_group_name_H-M   'P 1'
#
loop_
_entity.id
_entity.type
_entity.pdbx_description
1 polymer ?
#
loop_
_entity_poly.entity_id
_entity_poly.type
_entity_poly.pdbx_seq_one_letter_code
_entity_poly.pdbx_strand_id
1 'polypeptide(L)'
;VAKGTEDSDAVNYSQLKEYVGNNSSYTWNISDNAEGTNSATVSNKDTVAVQGSVKKDESTTKSGIVTKLDGKNITVDLSEKAKQELENGQKHSSVNGDTNVLVEVNKAPNAEGGKQYDVKLADKIVIGQGDNSVTIDGTSGTVSGLNNLTWDPSATYEGGKAATQEQLKLVSDEVQKGWNVQTNNDTAQKVAPGE
;
A
#
# COMPACT_ATOMS: atom_id res chain seq x y z
N VAL A 1 66.81 36.85 -29.49
CA VAL A 1 67.46 36.07 -28.42
C VAL A 1 67.81 34.70 -29.00
N ALA A 2 69.07 34.28 -28.91
CA ALA A 2 69.51 32.95 -29.38
C ALA A 2 68.98 31.82 -28.48
N LYS A 3 69.19 30.55 -28.85
CA LYS A 3 68.83 29.38 -28.02
C LYS A 3 69.86 29.29 -26.89
N GLY A 4 69.43 29.37 -25.63
CA GLY A 4 70.30 29.13 -24.48
C GLY A 4 70.70 27.66 -24.40
N THR A 5 71.95 27.38 -24.03
CA THR A 5 72.49 26.02 -23.89
C THR A 5 73.05 25.74 -22.49
N GLU A 6 73.39 26.78 -21.73
CA GLU A 6 73.88 26.69 -20.35
C GLU A 6 72.78 27.04 -19.33
N ASP A 7 72.92 26.58 -18.08
CA ASP A 7 71.93 26.81 -17.01
C ASP A 7 71.69 28.30 -16.68
N SER A 8 72.64 29.16 -17.01
CA SER A 8 72.55 30.62 -16.81
C SER A 8 72.03 31.37 -18.03
N ASP A 9 71.81 30.71 -19.16
CA ASP A 9 71.32 31.35 -20.37
C ASP A 9 69.82 31.68 -20.28
N ALA A 10 69.42 32.77 -20.92
CA ALA A 10 68.01 33.09 -21.08
C ALA A 10 67.30 32.09 -22.02
N VAL A 11 66.13 31.62 -21.61
CA VAL A 11 65.26 30.74 -22.43
C VAL A 11 64.49 31.57 -23.45
N ASN A 12 64.52 31.17 -24.72
CA ASN A 12 63.76 31.83 -25.79
C ASN A 12 62.39 31.15 -26.07
N TYR A 13 61.53 31.80 -26.88
CA TYR A 13 60.20 31.28 -27.19
C TYR A 13 60.22 29.90 -27.88
N SER A 14 61.20 29.62 -28.74
CA SER A 14 61.31 28.30 -29.40
C SER A 14 61.61 27.19 -28.39
N GLN A 15 62.44 27.43 -27.39
CA GLN A 15 62.72 26.49 -26.31
C GLN A 15 61.50 26.26 -25.43
N LEU A 16 60.79 27.33 -25.08
CA LEU A 16 59.56 27.23 -24.29
C LEU A 16 58.46 26.48 -25.06
N LYS A 17 58.31 26.74 -26.36
CA LYS A 17 57.33 26.07 -27.22
C LYS A 17 57.66 24.60 -27.44
N GLU A 18 58.95 24.25 -27.56
CA GLU A 18 59.42 22.86 -27.62
C GLU A 18 59.11 22.12 -26.30
N TYR A 19 59.38 22.77 -25.17
CA TYR A 19 59.15 22.21 -23.83
C TYR A 19 57.66 22.07 -23.48
N VAL A 20 56.83 23.08 -23.77
CA VAL A 20 55.40 23.13 -23.39
C VAL A 20 54.47 22.54 -24.47
N GLY A 21 54.75 22.83 -25.75
CA GLY A 21 53.82 22.58 -26.86
C GLY A 21 53.80 21.14 -27.38
N ASN A 22 54.86 20.37 -27.17
CA ASN A 22 55.02 18.99 -27.68
C ASN A 22 55.14 17.94 -26.58
N ASN A 23 55.02 18.32 -25.32
CA ASN A 23 55.32 17.41 -24.24
C ASN A 23 54.05 16.70 -23.76
N SER A 24 53.84 15.49 -24.26
CA SER A 24 52.80 14.56 -23.79
C SER A 24 53.00 14.13 -22.33
N SER A 25 54.13 14.46 -21.69
CA SER A 25 54.40 14.10 -20.29
C SER A 25 53.79 15.05 -19.25
N TYR A 26 53.21 16.20 -19.64
CA TYR A 26 52.44 17.00 -18.69
C TYR A 26 51.17 16.26 -18.31
N THR A 27 51.16 15.78 -17.08
CA THR A 27 50.04 15.08 -16.50
C THR A 27 49.66 15.75 -15.19
N TRP A 28 48.42 15.58 -14.77
CA TRP A 28 47.97 15.95 -13.44
C TRP A 28 47.26 14.76 -12.83
N ASN A 29 47.36 14.61 -11.52
CA ASN A 29 46.68 13.52 -10.82
C ASN A 29 45.34 14.01 -10.30
N ILE A 30 44.29 13.21 -10.51
CA ILE A 30 43.02 13.35 -9.79
C ILE A 30 43.00 12.32 -8.66
N SER A 31 42.53 12.72 -7.48
CA SER A 31 42.25 11.78 -6.40
C SER A 31 40.86 12.01 -5.84
N ASP A 32 40.20 10.93 -5.43
CA ASP A 32 38.90 11.01 -4.76
C ASP A 32 39.03 11.37 -3.26
N ASN A 33 40.25 11.45 -2.72
CA ASN A 33 40.51 11.73 -1.33
C ASN A 33 41.80 12.55 -1.12
N ALA A 34 41.94 13.15 0.05
CA ALA A 34 43.08 14.01 0.39
C ALA A 34 44.40 13.23 0.56
N GLU A 35 44.34 11.92 0.84
CA GLU A 35 45.51 11.07 1.06
C GLU A 35 46.09 10.49 -0.24
N GLY A 36 45.43 10.70 -1.39
CA GLY A 36 45.93 10.29 -2.70
C GLY A 36 45.84 8.78 -2.96
N THR A 37 45.22 8.01 -2.07
CA THR A 37 45.24 6.54 -2.09
C THR A 37 44.47 5.93 -3.27
N ASN A 38 43.46 6.64 -3.76
CA ASN A 38 42.82 6.40 -5.03
C ASN A 38 43.09 7.60 -5.94
N SER A 39 44.18 7.52 -6.70
CA SER A 39 44.54 8.54 -7.67
C SER A 39 44.75 7.97 -9.07
N ALA A 40 44.42 8.78 -10.07
CA ALA A 40 44.65 8.47 -11.47
C ALA A 40 45.38 9.62 -12.14
N THR A 41 46.36 9.29 -12.97
CA THR A 41 47.07 10.26 -13.81
C THR A 41 46.23 10.58 -15.03
N VAL A 42 45.99 11.86 -15.27
CA VAL A 42 45.30 12.38 -16.45
C VAL A 42 46.34 13.02 -17.36
N SER A 43 46.50 12.47 -18.56
CA SER A 43 47.52 12.96 -19.50
C SER A 43 47.09 14.26 -20.17
N ASN A 44 48.04 14.93 -20.80
CA ASN A 44 47.76 16.11 -21.62
C ASN A 44 46.73 15.75 -22.71
N LYS A 45 45.61 16.51 -22.76
CA LYS A 45 44.44 16.33 -23.65
C LYS A 45 43.48 15.20 -23.30
N ASP A 46 43.74 14.42 -22.24
CA ASP A 46 42.77 13.45 -21.74
C ASP A 46 41.60 14.17 -21.03
N THR A 47 40.45 13.49 -20.95
CA THR A 47 39.25 14.00 -20.28
C THR A 47 38.91 13.16 -19.06
N VAL A 48 38.42 13.81 -18.01
CA VAL A 48 37.79 13.13 -16.87
C VAL A 48 36.28 13.13 -17.07
N ALA A 49 35.64 11.98 -16.89
CA ALA A 49 34.20 11.85 -16.89
C ALA A 49 33.71 11.37 -15.52
N VAL A 50 32.66 12.01 -14.99
CA VAL A 50 31.93 11.55 -13.82
C VAL A 50 30.70 10.79 -14.30
N GLN A 51 30.62 9.50 -14.00
CA GLN A 51 29.52 8.64 -14.42
C GLN A 51 28.68 8.22 -13.21
N GLY A 52 27.36 8.38 -13.32
CA GLY A 52 26.43 7.74 -12.40
C GLY A 52 26.40 6.22 -12.60
N SER A 53 25.72 5.50 -11.71
CA SER A 53 25.52 4.05 -11.84
C SER A 53 24.65 3.66 -13.04
N VAL A 54 23.91 4.61 -13.61
CA VAL A 54 23.06 4.44 -14.79
C VAL A 54 23.43 5.50 -15.84
N LYS A 55 23.54 5.07 -17.10
CA LYS A 55 23.75 6.00 -18.22
C LYS A 55 22.46 6.77 -18.51
N LYS A 56 22.60 8.00 -19.01
CA LYS A 56 21.44 8.89 -19.29
C LYS A 56 20.40 8.27 -20.22
N ASP A 57 20.83 7.52 -21.23
CA ASP A 57 19.99 6.82 -22.20
C ASP A 57 19.27 5.58 -21.60
N GLU A 58 19.80 5.02 -20.51
CA GLU A 58 19.19 3.91 -19.76
C GLU A 58 18.31 4.38 -18.59
N SER A 59 18.21 5.70 -18.38
CA SER A 59 17.54 6.33 -17.24
C SER A 59 16.08 5.87 -17.07
N THR A 60 15.38 5.52 -18.16
CA THR A 60 13.98 5.09 -18.11
C THR A 60 13.78 3.61 -17.79
N THR A 61 14.83 2.79 -17.85
CA THR A 61 14.73 1.32 -17.71
C THR A 61 15.55 0.75 -16.55
N LYS A 62 16.58 1.45 -16.08
CA LYS A 62 17.43 1.01 -14.96
C LYS A 62 17.38 2.00 -13.81
N SER A 63 17.28 1.47 -12.60
CA SER A 63 17.33 2.25 -11.36
C SER A 63 18.76 2.53 -10.93
N GLY A 64 18.98 3.72 -10.40
CA GLY A 64 20.29 4.21 -9.95
C GLY A 64 20.41 5.72 -10.10
N ILE A 65 21.66 6.19 -10.11
CA ILE A 65 22.02 7.61 -10.22
C ILE A 65 22.49 7.89 -11.65
N VAL A 66 22.06 9.02 -12.20
CA VAL A 66 22.47 9.52 -13.52
C VAL A 66 23.26 10.81 -13.33
N THR A 67 24.37 10.92 -14.07
CA THR A 67 25.10 12.18 -14.23
C THR A 67 24.75 12.79 -15.58
N LYS A 68 24.44 14.10 -15.58
CA LYS A 68 24.20 14.86 -16.82
C LYS A 68 25.19 16.00 -16.90
N LEU A 69 25.85 16.11 -18.05
CA LEU A 69 26.67 17.24 -18.42
C LEU A 69 25.79 18.22 -19.22
N ASP A 70 25.74 19.47 -18.78
CA ASP A 70 25.08 20.57 -19.48
C ASP A 70 26.08 21.72 -19.66
N GLY A 71 26.70 21.78 -20.84
CA GLY A 71 27.85 22.63 -21.10
C GLY A 71 29.02 22.30 -20.16
N LYS A 72 29.30 23.21 -19.21
CA LYS A 72 30.35 23.03 -18.18
C LYS A 72 29.81 22.58 -16.83
N ASN A 73 28.49 22.50 -16.66
CA ASN A 73 27.85 22.12 -15.41
C ASN A 73 27.62 20.61 -15.35
N ILE A 74 27.88 20.00 -14.20
CA ILE A 74 27.57 18.60 -13.92
C ILE A 74 26.42 18.57 -12.93
N THR A 75 25.36 17.82 -13.25
CA THR A 75 24.25 17.54 -12.33
C THR A 75 24.20 16.05 -12.02
N VAL A 76 23.96 15.72 -10.75
CA VAL A 76 23.73 14.36 -10.27
C VAL A 76 22.27 14.27 -9.84
N ASP A 77 21.55 13.28 -10.37
CA ASP A 77 20.14 13.07 -10.06
C ASP A 77 19.82 11.57 -10.07
N LEU A 78 18.64 11.20 -9.59
CA LEU A 78 18.09 9.86 -9.78
C LEU A 78 17.72 9.63 -11.24
N SER A 79 17.87 8.38 -11.70
CA SER A 79 17.28 7.91 -12.95
C SER A 79 15.76 8.04 -12.94
N GLU A 80 15.16 8.20 -14.12
CA GLU A 80 13.70 8.27 -14.28
C GLU A 80 13.02 6.99 -13.78
N LYS A 81 13.66 5.83 -13.95
CA LYS A 81 13.19 4.56 -13.40
C LYS A 81 13.21 4.57 -11.87
N ALA A 82 14.27 5.06 -11.24
CA ALA A 82 14.34 5.15 -9.77
C ALA A 82 13.27 6.12 -9.22
N LYS A 83 13.05 7.26 -9.89
CA LYS A 83 11.95 8.18 -9.56
C LYS A 83 10.58 7.51 -9.66
N GLN A 84 10.33 6.80 -10.77
CA GLN A 84 9.09 6.04 -10.97
C GLN A 84 8.91 4.91 -9.93
N GLU A 85 9.98 4.22 -9.54
CA GLU A 85 9.91 3.18 -8.50
C GLU A 85 9.58 3.78 -7.14
N LEU A 86 10.11 4.96 -6.82
CA LEU A 86 9.75 5.68 -5.59
C LEU A 86 8.28 6.16 -5.61
N GLU A 87 7.80 6.64 -6.75
CA GLU A 87 6.38 7.00 -6.93
C GLU A 87 5.46 5.79 -6.85
N ASN A 88 5.84 4.67 -7.48
CA ASN A 88 5.05 3.45 -7.45
C ASN A 88 5.08 2.78 -6.07
N GLY A 89 6.21 2.85 -5.36
CA GLY A 89 6.33 2.42 -3.96
C GLY A 89 5.26 3.04 -3.06
N GLN A 90 4.88 4.29 -3.31
CA GLN A 90 3.83 5.00 -2.55
C GLN A 90 2.39 4.52 -2.87
N LYS A 91 2.18 3.71 -3.92
CA LYS A 91 0.85 3.27 -4.40
C LYS A 91 0.43 1.88 -3.92
N HIS A 92 1.29 1.12 -3.24
CA HIS A 92 1.06 -0.32 -2.99
C HIS A 92 0.03 -0.67 -1.89
N SER A 93 -0.50 0.30 -1.14
CA SER A 93 -1.49 0.02 -0.10
C SER A 93 -2.88 0.50 -0.51
N SER A 94 -3.75 -0.43 -0.87
CA SER A 94 -5.18 -0.21 -1.09
C SER A 94 -6.00 -0.98 -0.06
N VAL A 95 -6.97 -0.32 0.55
CA VAL A 95 -7.99 -0.94 1.40
C VAL A 95 -9.34 -0.45 0.89
N ASN A 96 -10.20 -1.37 0.49
CA ASN A 96 -11.54 -1.07 -0.03
C ASN A 96 -12.58 -1.67 0.91
N GLY A 97 -13.59 -0.86 1.24
CA GLY A 97 -14.79 -1.34 1.90
C GLY A 97 -15.82 -1.86 0.90
N ASP A 98 -16.87 -2.45 1.44
CA ASP A 98 -18.10 -2.82 0.75
C ASP A 98 -19.33 -2.35 1.55
N THR A 99 -20.51 -2.91 1.27
CA THR A 99 -21.75 -2.53 1.96
C THR A 99 -21.80 -2.97 3.43
N ASN A 100 -21.08 -4.02 3.80
CA ASN A 100 -21.01 -4.54 5.18
C ASN A 100 -19.80 -3.98 5.94
N VAL A 101 -18.65 -3.87 5.27
CA VAL A 101 -17.38 -3.42 5.86
C VAL A 101 -17.04 -2.05 5.31
N LEU A 102 -17.15 -1.04 6.15
CA LEU A 102 -16.80 0.34 5.78
C LEU A 102 -15.32 0.59 6.07
N VAL A 103 -14.69 1.32 5.16
CA VAL A 103 -13.30 1.75 5.27
C VAL A 103 -13.26 3.27 5.18
N GLU A 104 -12.83 3.92 6.25
CA GLU A 104 -12.66 5.37 6.29
C GLU A 104 -11.17 5.71 6.41
N VAL A 105 -10.71 6.65 5.59
CA VAL A 105 -9.36 7.19 5.71
C VAL A 105 -9.35 8.14 6.91
N ASN A 106 -8.55 7.85 7.91
CA ASN A 106 -8.35 8.78 9.00
C ASN A 106 -7.60 10.00 8.47
N LYS A 107 -8.11 11.21 8.76
CA LYS A 107 -7.50 12.45 8.24
C LYS A 107 -6.13 12.72 8.86
N ALA A 108 -5.83 12.12 10.02
CA ALA A 108 -4.52 12.18 10.64
C ALA A 108 -3.70 10.93 10.27
N PRO A 109 -2.40 11.09 9.92
CA PRO A 109 -1.50 9.96 9.77
C PRO A 109 -1.28 9.24 11.10
N ASN A 110 -0.84 7.99 11.05
CA ASN A 110 -0.43 7.24 12.24
C ASN A 110 0.85 7.82 12.87
N ALA A 111 1.28 7.25 14.01
CA ALA A 111 2.48 7.70 14.72
C ALA A 111 3.76 7.70 13.85
N GLU A 112 3.80 6.87 12.82
CA GLU A 112 4.93 6.71 11.89
C GLU A 112 4.74 7.51 10.58
N GLY A 113 3.74 8.39 10.51
CA GLY A 113 3.48 9.24 9.34
C GLY A 113 2.75 8.55 8.17
N GLY A 114 2.35 7.29 8.33
CA GLY A 114 1.62 6.51 7.32
C GLY A 114 0.12 6.80 7.29
N LYS A 115 -0.54 6.50 6.17
CA LYS A 115 -2.01 6.55 6.07
C LYS A 115 -2.62 5.52 7.04
N GLN A 116 -3.56 5.95 7.87
CA GLN A 116 -4.34 5.06 8.73
C GLN A 116 -5.75 4.90 8.17
N TYR A 117 -6.26 3.67 8.23
CA TYR A 117 -7.62 3.32 7.83
C TYR A 117 -8.36 2.77 9.04
N ASP A 118 -9.54 3.33 9.30
CA ASP A 118 -10.46 2.78 10.29
C ASP A 118 -11.41 1.82 9.57
N VAL A 119 -11.39 0.55 9.98
CA VAL A 119 -12.24 -0.51 9.44
C VAL A 119 -13.36 -0.79 10.43
N LYS A 120 -14.60 -0.63 9.99
CA LYS A 120 -15.79 -0.80 10.82
C LYS A 120 -16.89 -1.56 10.09
N LEU A 121 -17.82 -2.10 10.84
CA LEU A 121 -19.05 -2.64 10.29
C LEU A 121 -20.02 -1.49 9.96
N ALA A 122 -20.80 -1.65 8.90
CA ALA A 122 -21.96 -0.81 8.62
C ALA A 122 -23.07 -1.08 9.65
N ASP A 123 -23.99 -0.13 9.80
CA ASP A 123 -25.16 -0.29 10.68
C ASP A 123 -26.07 -1.44 10.23
N LYS A 124 -26.02 -1.79 8.93
CA LYS A 124 -26.74 -2.90 8.34
C LYS A 124 -25.75 -3.90 7.74
N ILE A 125 -25.82 -5.14 8.21
CA ILE A 125 -24.97 -6.23 7.74
C ILE A 125 -25.83 -7.32 7.12
N VAL A 126 -25.52 -7.68 5.87
CA VAL A 126 -26.20 -8.77 5.14
C VAL A 126 -25.25 -9.96 5.01
N ILE A 127 -25.65 -11.11 5.54
CA ILE A 127 -24.88 -12.35 5.54
C ILE A 127 -25.54 -13.34 4.58
N GLY A 128 -24.75 -13.96 3.70
CA GLY A 128 -25.27 -14.85 2.66
C GLY A 128 -25.81 -14.08 1.45
N GLN A 129 -26.50 -14.79 0.55
CA GLN A 129 -27.03 -14.24 -0.70
C GLN A 129 -28.40 -14.87 -1.03
N GLY A 130 -29.21 -14.17 -1.83
CA GLY A 130 -30.52 -14.65 -2.27
C GLY A 130 -31.51 -14.86 -1.12
N ASP A 131 -32.35 -15.88 -1.25
CA ASP A 131 -33.44 -16.18 -0.30
C ASP A 131 -32.97 -16.64 1.08
N ASN A 132 -31.68 -17.00 1.21
CA ASN A 132 -31.07 -17.37 2.49
C ASN A 132 -30.25 -16.23 3.11
N SER A 133 -30.38 -15.01 2.60
CA SER A 133 -29.70 -13.86 3.18
C SER A 133 -30.32 -13.48 4.53
N VAL A 134 -29.48 -13.22 5.52
CA VAL A 134 -29.88 -12.75 6.84
C VAL A 134 -29.35 -11.34 7.04
N THR A 135 -30.23 -10.42 7.44
CA THR A 135 -29.85 -9.03 7.69
C THR A 135 -29.89 -8.75 9.19
N ILE A 136 -28.78 -8.22 9.72
CA ILE A 136 -28.74 -7.59 11.04
C ILE A 136 -28.80 -6.08 10.80
N ASP A 137 -29.88 -5.45 11.24
CA ASP A 137 -30.12 -4.02 11.06
C ASP A 137 -30.05 -3.33 12.42
N GLY A 138 -28.91 -2.72 12.72
CA GLY A 138 -28.68 -1.96 13.94
C GLY A 138 -29.43 -0.63 13.99
N THR A 139 -29.89 -0.11 12.85
CA THR A 139 -30.73 1.11 12.81
C THR A 139 -32.14 0.83 13.31
N SER A 140 -32.71 -0.31 12.93
CA SER A 140 -34.04 -0.74 13.41
C SER A 140 -33.99 -1.66 14.64
N GLY A 141 -32.81 -2.19 15.00
CA GLY A 141 -32.64 -3.15 16.08
C GLY A 141 -33.23 -4.53 15.78
N THR A 142 -33.24 -4.94 14.50
CA THR A 142 -33.90 -6.18 14.05
C THR A 142 -32.95 -7.16 13.38
N VAL A 143 -33.34 -8.43 13.38
CA VAL A 143 -32.75 -9.49 12.56
C VAL A 143 -33.84 -10.04 11.65
N SER A 144 -33.63 -9.95 10.33
CA SER A 144 -34.61 -10.34 9.31
C SER A 144 -34.01 -11.31 8.27
N GLY A 145 -34.86 -11.89 7.41
CA GLY A 145 -34.44 -12.88 6.41
C GLY A 145 -34.31 -14.31 6.95
N LEU A 146 -34.77 -14.55 8.17
CA LEU A 146 -34.87 -15.89 8.75
C LEU A 146 -35.97 -16.69 8.04
N ASN A 147 -35.68 -17.96 7.71
CA ASN A 147 -36.57 -18.83 6.92
C ASN A 147 -37.38 -19.83 7.77
N ASN A 148 -37.12 -19.90 9.08
CA ASN A 148 -37.89 -20.73 10.01
C ASN A 148 -39.24 -20.07 10.31
N LEU A 149 -40.18 -20.20 9.38
CA LEU A 149 -41.52 -19.58 9.46
C LEU A 149 -42.61 -20.54 9.96
N THR A 150 -42.30 -21.83 10.06
CA THR A 150 -43.26 -22.88 10.45
C THR A 150 -42.95 -23.44 11.83
N TRP A 151 -43.99 -23.88 12.52
CA TRP A 151 -43.88 -24.58 13.80
C TRP A 151 -44.67 -25.89 13.72
N ASP A 152 -44.07 -26.96 14.21
CA ASP A 152 -44.63 -28.31 14.26
C ASP A 152 -44.56 -28.80 15.72
N PRO A 153 -45.71 -28.99 16.39
CA PRO A 153 -45.74 -29.44 17.79
C PRO A 153 -45.16 -30.84 18.01
N SER A 154 -45.06 -31.65 16.95
CA SER A 154 -44.54 -33.02 17.00
C SER A 154 -43.07 -33.14 16.64
N ALA A 155 -42.46 -32.06 16.13
CA ALA A 155 -41.05 -32.05 15.76
C ALA A 155 -40.14 -31.97 16.99
N THR A 156 -39.02 -32.69 16.93
CA THR A 156 -37.91 -32.52 17.88
C THR A 156 -37.06 -31.33 17.45
N TYR A 157 -36.94 -30.32 18.31
CA TYR A 157 -36.09 -29.16 18.08
C TYR A 157 -34.80 -29.27 18.89
N GLU A 158 -33.65 -29.21 18.21
CA GLU A 158 -32.32 -29.31 18.84
C GLU A 158 -31.84 -28.00 19.49
N GLY A 159 -32.68 -26.96 19.50
CA GLY A 159 -32.37 -25.64 20.07
C GLY A 159 -31.37 -24.82 19.25
N GLY A 160 -30.96 -23.66 19.78
CA GLY A 160 -29.87 -22.85 19.21
C GLY A 160 -30.21 -21.99 17.98
N LYS A 161 -31.47 -21.93 17.56
CA LYS A 161 -31.95 -21.04 16.48
C LYS A 161 -32.93 -20.00 17.05
N ALA A 162 -32.85 -18.76 16.57
CA ALA A 162 -33.83 -17.73 16.92
C ALA A 162 -35.19 -18.08 16.32
N ALA A 163 -36.26 -17.96 17.11
CA ALA A 163 -37.63 -18.11 16.60
C ALA A 163 -38.08 -16.86 15.85
N THR A 164 -38.93 -17.03 14.83
CA THR A 164 -39.54 -15.91 14.09
C THR A 164 -40.87 -15.48 14.72
N GLN A 165 -41.34 -14.29 14.36
CA GLN A 165 -42.66 -13.80 14.78
C GLN A 165 -43.77 -14.70 14.23
N GLU A 166 -43.59 -15.25 13.03
CA GLU A 166 -44.49 -16.21 12.39
C GLU A 166 -44.61 -17.49 13.22
N GLN A 167 -43.49 -18.07 13.66
CA GLN A 167 -43.50 -19.24 14.55
C GLN A 167 -44.20 -18.95 15.87
N LEU A 168 -43.91 -17.81 16.50
CA LEU A 168 -44.56 -17.41 17.75
C LEU A 168 -46.07 -17.22 17.57
N LYS A 169 -46.49 -16.66 16.43
CA LYS A 169 -47.90 -16.53 16.09
C LYS A 169 -48.58 -17.90 15.94
N LEU A 170 -47.95 -18.85 15.22
CA LEU A 170 -48.50 -20.21 15.09
C LEU A 170 -48.67 -20.90 16.44
N VAL A 171 -47.69 -20.76 17.33
CA VAL A 171 -47.78 -21.27 18.71
C VAL A 171 -48.93 -20.57 19.47
N SER A 172 -49.03 -19.25 19.36
CA SER A 172 -50.09 -18.48 20.04
C SER A 172 -51.49 -18.88 19.55
N ASP A 173 -51.67 -19.03 18.24
CA ASP A 173 -52.94 -19.44 17.64
C ASP A 173 -53.33 -20.85 18.10
N GLU A 174 -52.36 -21.78 18.25
CA GLU A 174 -52.60 -23.11 18.81
C GLU A 174 -53.01 -23.05 20.29
N VAL A 175 -52.30 -22.27 21.10
CA VAL A 175 -52.61 -22.09 22.53
C VAL A 175 -54.00 -21.46 22.73
N GLN A 176 -54.38 -20.52 21.86
CA GLN A 176 -55.71 -19.89 21.90
C GLN A 176 -56.85 -20.87 21.60
N LYS A 177 -56.58 -22.05 21.04
CA LYS A 177 -57.58 -23.11 20.95
C LYS A 177 -57.94 -23.66 22.32
N GLY A 178 -57.16 -23.45 23.37
CA GLY A 178 -57.47 -23.87 24.73
C GLY A 178 -57.14 -25.33 25.04
N TRP A 179 -57.46 -25.76 26.26
CA TRP A 179 -57.09 -27.06 26.80
C TRP A 179 -58.31 -27.89 27.16
N ASN A 180 -58.20 -29.21 27.01
CA ASN A 180 -59.19 -30.14 27.53
C ASN A 180 -58.85 -30.45 28.99
N VAL A 181 -59.71 -30.05 29.91
CA VAL A 181 -59.58 -30.29 31.35
C VAL A 181 -60.61 -31.33 31.76
N GLN A 182 -60.15 -32.36 32.47
CA GLN A 182 -61.00 -33.41 33.02
C GLN A 182 -60.75 -33.52 34.52
N THR A 183 -61.82 -33.44 35.31
CA THR A 183 -61.79 -33.61 36.76
C THR A 183 -62.61 -34.84 37.16
N ASN A 184 -62.18 -35.59 38.17
CA ASN A 184 -62.95 -36.69 38.79
C ASN A 184 -63.51 -37.74 37.81
N ASN A 185 -62.83 -38.00 36.69
CA ASN A 185 -63.30 -38.87 35.61
C ASN A 185 -64.60 -38.42 34.90
N ASP A 186 -65.02 -37.16 35.06
CA ASP A 186 -66.15 -36.58 34.31
C ASP A 186 -65.81 -36.38 32.82
N THR A 187 -66.76 -35.87 32.03
CA THR A 187 -66.51 -35.53 30.62
C THR A 187 -65.54 -34.35 30.54
N ALA A 188 -64.47 -34.48 29.74
CA ALA A 188 -63.52 -33.40 29.52
C ALA A 188 -64.21 -32.15 28.96
N GLN A 189 -63.92 -30.99 29.55
CA GLN A 189 -64.40 -29.70 29.08
C GLN A 189 -63.26 -28.91 28.47
N LYS A 190 -63.56 -28.21 27.38
CA LYS A 190 -62.61 -27.34 26.71
C LYS A 190 -62.65 -25.96 27.37
N VAL A 191 -61.50 -25.49 27.86
CA VAL A 191 -61.33 -24.16 28.46
C VAL A 191 -60.38 -23.34 27.60
N ALA A 192 -60.78 -22.14 27.22
CA ALA A 192 -59.94 -21.21 26.46
C ALA A 192 -59.11 -20.30 27.40
N PRO A 193 -57.98 -19.74 26.94
CA PRO A 193 -57.24 -18.77 27.74
C PRO A 193 -58.11 -17.54 28.06
N GLY A 194 -58.23 -17.20 29.34
CA GLY A 194 -59.00 -16.05 29.82
C GLY A 194 -60.47 -16.35 30.15
N GLU A 195 -60.92 -17.60 30.02
CA GLU A 195 -62.20 -18.11 30.58
C GLU A 195 -62.09 -18.49 32.07
#